data_AF-A0AAQ3MEW6-F1
#
_entry.id   AF-A0AAQ3MEW6-F1
#
_cell.length_a   1.000
_cell.length_b   1.000
_cell.length_c   1.000
_cell.angle_alpha   90.00
_cell.angle_beta   90.00
_cell.angle_gamma   90.00
#
_symmetry.space_group_name_H-M   'P 1'
#
loop_
_entity.id
_entity.type
_entity.pdbx_description
1 polymer ?
#
loop_
_entity_poly.entity_id
_entity_poly.type
_entity_poly.pdbx_seq_one_letter_code
_entity_poly.pdbx_strand_id
1 'polypeptide(L)'
;MAYYSDICVGAIACRLEKKEGGGQVRVYIMTLGVLAPYRGLGIGTKLLNHALDLCSKQNISEVYLHVQTNNEDAINFYKKFGFEITETIQNYYTNITPPDCYVLTRNNIIASYLRGSDQRLLHCFMGFAMDVLH
;
A
#
# COMPACT_ATOMS: atom_id res chain seq x y z
N MET A 1 -1.16 2.32 -14.74
CA MET A 1 -0.27 1.49 -15.59
C MET A 1 1.09 2.17 -15.69
N ALA A 2 2.16 1.41 -15.92
CA ALA A 2 3.51 1.92 -16.15
C ALA A 2 3.97 1.56 -17.56
N TYR A 3 4.52 2.56 -18.26
CA TYR A 3 4.99 2.44 -19.62
C TYR A 3 6.50 2.72 -19.71
N TYR A 4 7.21 1.97 -20.55
CA TYR A 4 8.60 2.20 -20.91
C TYR A 4 8.71 2.19 -22.44
N SER A 5 9.03 3.35 -23.04
CA SER A 5 9.03 3.55 -24.50
C SER A 5 7.76 3.00 -25.18
N ASP A 6 6.59 3.44 -24.70
CA ASP A 6 5.25 3.06 -25.17
C ASP A 6 4.82 1.59 -24.97
N ILE A 7 5.69 0.77 -24.37
CA ILE A 7 5.37 -0.60 -23.97
C ILE A 7 4.80 -0.59 -22.55
N CYS A 8 3.64 -1.20 -22.33
CA CYS A 8 3.11 -1.42 -20.99
C CYS A 8 3.96 -2.49 -20.28
N VAL A 9 4.69 -2.10 -19.23
CA VAL A 9 5.67 -2.97 -18.54
C VAL A 9 5.29 -3.28 -17.10
N GLY A 10 4.23 -2.67 -16.59
CA GLY A 10 3.72 -2.96 -15.25
C GLY A 10 2.37 -2.32 -14.97
N ALA A 11 1.70 -2.85 -13.96
CA ALA A 11 0.41 -2.35 -13.53
C ALA A 11 0.23 -2.51 -12.02
N ILE A 12 -0.64 -1.66 -11.48
CA ILE A 12 -1.19 -1.79 -10.14
C ILE A 12 -2.70 -1.66 -10.26
N ALA A 13 -3.43 -2.56 -9.60
CA ALA A 13 -4.88 -2.57 -9.55
C ALA A 13 -5.34 -2.59 -8.10
N CYS A 14 -6.20 -1.63 -7.75
CA CYS A 14 -6.66 -1.40 -6.39
C CYS A 14 -8.20 -1.43 -6.35
N ARG A 15 -8.76 -1.86 -5.22
CA ARG A 15 -10.19 -1.82 -4.92
C ARG A 15 -10.43 -1.10 -3.61
N LEU A 16 -11.46 -0.27 -3.55
CA LEU A 16 -11.94 0.31 -2.30
C LEU A 16 -12.87 -0.68 -1.61
N GLU A 17 -12.65 -0.91 -0.33
CA GLU A 17 -13.48 -1.77 0.51
C GLU A 17 -13.91 -1.03 1.77
N LYS A 18 -15.13 -1.31 2.23
CA LYS A 18 -15.62 -0.84 3.54
C LYS A 18 -15.25 -1.89 4.57
N LYS A 19 -14.66 -1.48 5.70
CA LYS A 19 -14.48 -2.36 6.85
C LYS A 19 -15.85 -2.77 7.40
N GLU A 20 -15.91 -4.00 7.90
CA GLU A 20 -17.02 -4.47 8.71
C GLU A 20 -17.17 -3.53 9.93
N GLY A 21 -18.36 -2.97 10.14
CA GLY A 21 -18.60 -1.90 11.13
C GLY A 21 -18.82 -0.50 10.54
N GLY A 22 -18.77 -0.34 9.21
CA GLY A 22 -19.51 0.72 8.48
C GLY A 22 -18.88 2.12 8.40
N GLY A 23 -17.84 2.42 9.17
CA GLY A 23 -17.25 3.77 9.19
C GLY A 23 -15.98 3.97 8.35
N GLN A 24 -15.16 2.94 8.18
CA GLN A 24 -13.80 3.09 7.67
C GLN A 24 -13.61 2.43 6.30
N VAL A 25 -13.02 3.16 5.36
CA VAL A 25 -12.66 2.66 4.02
C VAL A 25 -11.19 2.27 4.02
N ARG A 26 -10.88 1.15 3.37
CA ARG A 26 -9.52 0.65 3.14
C ARG A 26 -9.31 0.37 1.65
N VAL A 27 -8.05 0.31 1.23
CA VAL A 27 -7.68 -0.07 -0.14
C VAL A 27 -7.07 -1.46 -0.16
N TYR A 28 -7.64 -2.31 -1.00
CA TYR A 28 -7.08 -3.62 -1.32
C TYR A 28 -6.25 -3.53 -2.61
N ILE A 29 -4.95 -3.84 -2.54
CA ILE A 29 -4.12 -4.01 -3.74
C ILE A 29 -4.35 -5.44 -4.26
N MET A 30 -5.14 -5.55 -5.33
CA MET A 30 -5.44 -6.83 -5.96
C MET A 30 -4.24 -7.39 -6.73
N THR A 31 -3.49 -6.50 -7.40
CA THR A 31 -2.35 -6.90 -8.21
C THR A 31 -1.36 -5.75 -8.30
N LEU A 32 -0.07 -6.07 -8.15
CA LEU A 32 1.05 -5.22 -8.51
C LEU A 32 2.06 -6.10 -9.23
N GLY A 33 2.38 -5.75 -10.48
CA GLY A 33 3.26 -6.56 -11.31
C GLY A 33 4.10 -5.70 -12.23
N VAL A 34 5.35 -6.11 -12.41
CA VAL A 34 6.28 -5.58 -13.42
C VAL A 34 6.86 -6.76 -14.19
N LEU A 35 6.90 -6.63 -15.52
CA LEU A 35 7.50 -7.61 -16.41
C LEU A 35 8.96 -7.87 -16.01
N ALA A 36 9.38 -9.13 -16.00
CA ALA A 36 10.69 -9.55 -15.49
C ALA A 36 11.88 -8.72 -16.03
N PRO A 37 11.98 -8.40 -17.35
CA PRO A 37 13.08 -7.59 -17.88
C PRO A 37 13.15 -6.14 -17.36
N TYR A 38 12.07 -5.64 -16.75
CA TYR A 38 11.94 -4.26 -16.27
C TYR A 38 11.93 -4.15 -14.74
N ARG A 39 12.17 -5.26 -14.04
CA ARG A 39 12.33 -5.27 -12.57
C ARG A 39 13.66 -4.62 -12.18
N GLY A 40 13.77 -4.16 -10.93
CA GLY A 40 14.95 -3.45 -10.44
C GLY A 40 15.09 -1.99 -10.90
N LEU A 41 14.28 -1.54 -11.87
CA LEU A 41 14.30 -0.16 -12.39
C LEU A 41 13.42 0.83 -11.59
N GLY A 42 12.97 0.45 -10.40
CA GLY A 42 12.12 1.29 -9.55
C GLY A 42 10.66 1.46 -10.04
N ILE A 43 10.22 0.74 -11.06
CA ILE A 43 8.85 0.84 -11.60
C ILE A 43 7.81 0.40 -10.56
N GLY A 44 8.04 -0.72 -9.86
CA GLY A 44 7.14 -1.18 -8.79
C GLY A 44 7.02 -0.16 -7.66
N THR A 45 8.14 0.49 -7.28
CA THR A 45 8.16 1.60 -6.32
C THR A 45 7.29 2.76 -6.77
N LYS A 46 7.41 3.19 -8.04
CA LYS A 46 6.60 4.28 -8.59
C LYS A 46 5.11 3.93 -8.59
N LEU A 47 4.75 2.71 -8.98
CA LEU A 47 3.37 2.23 -8.98
C LEU A 47 2.77 2.20 -7.56
N LEU A 48 3.51 1.66 -6.59
CA LEU A 48 3.07 1.58 -5.20
C LEU A 48 2.93 2.97 -4.57
N ASN A 49 3.94 3.83 -4.72
CA ASN A 49 3.90 5.20 -4.21
C ASN A 49 2.71 5.97 -4.77
N HIS A 50 2.42 5.83 -6.06
CA HIS A 50 1.25 6.47 -6.67
C HIS A 50 -0.06 6.04 -6.00
N ALA A 51 -0.24 4.75 -5.70
CA ALA A 51 -1.43 4.28 -4.99
C ALA A 51 -1.48 4.79 -3.54
N LEU A 52 -0.35 4.79 -2.82
CA LEU A 52 -0.26 5.31 -1.46
C LEU A 52 -0.56 6.82 -1.39
N ASP A 53 -0.09 7.59 -2.37
CA ASP A 53 -0.35 9.02 -2.48
C ASP A 53 -1.85 9.29 -2.71
N LEU A 54 -2.50 8.49 -3.56
CA LEU A 54 -3.95 8.57 -3.76
C LEU A 54 -4.73 8.23 -2.49
N CYS A 55 -4.29 7.20 -1.74
CA CYS A 55 -4.89 6.85 -0.46
C CYS A 55 -4.77 8.03 0.53
N SER A 56 -3.60 8.66 0.62
CA SER A 56 -3.40 9.80 1.51
C SER A 56 -4.28 10.99 1.13
N LYS A 57 -4.41 11.29 -0.16
CA LYS A 57 -5.27 12.39 -0.65
C LYS A 57 -6.76 12.17 -0.36
N GLN A 58 -7.17 10.91 -0.23
CA GLN A 58 -8.54 10.52 0.08
C GLN A 58 -8.77 10.24 1.58
N ASN A 59 -7.80 10.58 2.45
CA ASN A 59 -7.83 10.28 3.88
C ASN A 59 -8.05 8.78 4.21
N ILE A 60 -7.57 7.90 3.33
CA ILE A 60 -7.61 6.45 3.55
C ILE A 60 -6.39 6.08 4.39
N SER A 61 -6.64 5.56 5.58
CA SER A 61 -5.59 5.24 6.57
C SER A 61 -4.99 3.85 6.40
N GLU A 62 -5.63 2.96 5.64
CA GLU A 62 -5.29 1.54 5.57
C GLU A 62 -5.23 1.04 4.13
N VAL A 63 -4.11 0.40 3.79
CA VAL A 63 -3.92 -0.36 2.55
C VAL A 63 -3.45 -1.75 2.91
N TYR A 64 -3.97 -2.78 2.24
CA TYR A 64 -3.55 -4.15 2.48
C TYR A 64 -3.52 -4.98 1.18
N LEU A 65 -2.85 -6.12 1.24
CA LEU A 65 -2.73 -7.07 0.14
C LEU A 65 -2.49 -8.50 0.63
N HIS A 66 -2.71 -9.47 -0.27
CA HIS A 66 -2.32 -10.86 -0.06
C HIS A 66 -1.03 -11.16 -0.81
N VAL A 67 -0.11 -11.88 -0.19
CA VAL A 67 1.13 -12.36 -0.80
C VAL A 67 1.34 -13.81 -0.43
N GLN A 68 1.80 -14.63 -1.38
CA GLN A 68 2.13 -16.03 -1.10
C GLN A 68 3.27 -16.10 -0.09
N THR A 69 3.22 -17.07 0.84
CA THR A 69 4.16 -17.15 1.97
C THR A 69 5.61 -17.36 1.55
N ASN A 70 5.86 -17.97 0.39
CA ASN A 70 7.20 -18.19 -0.16
C ASN A 70 7.71 -17.05 -1.08
N ASN A 71 6.94 -15.98 -1.26
CA ASN A 71 7.34 -14.86 -2.12
C ASN A 71 8.14 -13.81 -1.32
N GLU A 72 9.34 -14.19 -0.91
CA GLU A 72 10.22 -13.37 -0.07
C GLU A 72 10.54 -12.02 -0.70
N ASP A 73 10.74 -11.98 -2.02
CA ASP A 73 11.01 -10.74 -2.76
C ASP A 73 9.87 -9.72 -2.60
N ALA A 74 8.63 -10.16 -2.78
CA ALA A 74 7.46 -9.29 -2.62
C ALA A 74 7.28 -8.87 -1.15
N ILE A 75 7.43 -9.81 -0.21
CA ILE A 75 7.34 -9.52 1.23
C ILE A 75 8.36 -8.45 1.63
N ASN A 76 9.62 -8.62 1.22
CA ASN A 76 10.69 -7.67 1.51
C ASN A 76 10.48 -6.33 0.80
N PHE A 77 9.96 -6.35 -0.43
CA PHE A 77 9.57 -5.14 -1.14
C PHE A 77 8.54 -4.35 -0.32
N TYR A 78 7.42 -4.95 0.07
CA TYR A 78 6.36 -4.26 0.80
C TYR A 78 6.80 -3.82 2.21
N LYS A 79 7.61 -4.62 2.93
CA LYS A 79 8.18 -4.23 4.22
C LYS A 79 8.99 -2.94 4.15
N LYS A 80 9.73 -2.68 3.06
CA LYS A 80 10.45 -1.40 2.86
C LYS A 80 9.51 -0.20 2.77
N PHE A 81 8.25 -0.40 2.42
CA PHE A 81 7.21 0.63 2.43
C PHE A 81 6.39 0.63 3.71
N GLY A 82 6.83 -0.03 4.79
CA GLY A 82 6.14 -0.02 6.07
C GLY A 82 4.86 -0.86 6.10
N PHE A 83 4.75 -1.86 5.22
CA PHE A 83 3.75 -2.92 5.37
C PHE A 83 4.26 -3.96 6.37
N GLU A 84 3.33 -4.46 7.18
CA GLU A 84 3.60 -5.48 8.19
C GLU A 84 2.69 -6.69 7.94
N ILE A 85 3.16 -7.89 8.29
CA ILE A 85 2.34 -9.09 8.22
C ILE A 85 1.36 -9.04 9.40
N THR A 86 0.06 -8.93 9.11
CA THR A 86 -0.99 -8.84 10.14
C THR A 86 -1.75 -10.14 10.32
N GLU A 87 -1.80 -10.99 9.30
CA GLU A 87 -2.54 -12.25 9.33
C GLU A 87 -1.88 -13.27 8.39
N THR A 88 -2.10 -14.56 8.67
CA THR A 88 -1.76 -15.66 7.77
C THR A 88 -3.03 -16.44 7.47
N ILE A 89 -3.40 -16.54 6.20
CA ILE A 89 -4.57 -17.31 5.76
C ILE A 89 -4.07 -18.64 5.19
N GLN A 90 -4.47 -19.73 5.83
CA GLN A 90 -4.16 -21.08 5.37
C GLN A 90 -5.05 -21.46 4.19
N ASN A 91 -4.50 -22.24 3.24
CA ASN A 91 -5.24 -22.77 2.09
C ASN A 91 -5.94 -21.67 1.25
N TYR A 92 -5.33 -20.49 1.15
CA TYR A 92 -5.90 -19.36 0.40
C TYR A 92 -5.92 -19.64 -1.12
N TYR A 93 -4.84 -20.19 -1.66
CA TYR A 93 -4.75 -20.53 -3.07
C TYR A 93 -5.06 -22.00 -3.30
N THR A 94 -5.92 -22.28 -4.28
CA THR A 94 -6.36 -23.64 -4.60
C THR A 94 -5.39 -24.42 -5.49
N ASN A 95 -4.59 -23.73 -6.29
CA ASN A 95 -3.84 -24.35 -7.40
C ASN A 95 -2.31 -24.14 -7.35
N ILE A 96 -1.77 -23.58 -6.25
CA ILE A 96 -0.33 -23.34 -6.08
C ILE A 96 0.15 -23.76 -4.70
N THR A 97 1.43 -24.14 -4.62
CA THR A 97 2.09 -24.58 -3.37
C THR A 97 3.25 -23.63 -3.02
N PRO A 98 3.38 -23.18 -1.76
CA PRO A 98 2.42 -23.38 -0.66
C PRO A 98 1.10 -22.65 -0.91
N PRO A 99 -0.03 -23.17 -0.41
CA PRO A 99 -1.34 -22.57 -0.66
C PRO A 99 -1.63 -21.39 0.28
N ASP A 100 -0.80 -21.20 1.30
CA ASP A 100 -0.98 -20.17 2.31
C ASP A 100 -0.59 -18.79 1.79
N CYS A 101 -1.22 -17.76 2.33
CA CYS A 101 -0.86 -16.38 2.06
C CYS A 101 -0.71 -15.56 3.35
N TYR A 102 0.16 -14.56 3.31
CA TYR A 102 0.21 -13.50 4.29
C TYR A 102 -0.70 -12.35 3.87
N VAL A 103 -1.41 -11.78 4.82
CA VAL A 103 -2.01 -10.46 4.69
C VAL A 103 -0.99 -9.44 5.16
N LEU A 104 -0.57 -8.57 4.25
CA LEU A 104 0.29 -7.44 4.57
C LEU A 104 -0.56 -6.17 4.63
N THR A 105 -0.45 -5.44 5.73
CA THR A 105 -1.21 -4.22 5.97
C THR A 105 -0.27 -3.07 6.28
N ARG A 106 -0.58 -1.89 5.75
CA ARG A 106 0.03 -0.62 6.14
C ARG A 106 -1.05 0.31 6.68
N ASN A 107 -0.86 0.72 7.93
CA ASN A 107 -1.70 1.72 8.61
C ASN A 107 -1.08 3.12 8.54
N ASN A 108 -1.84 4.14 8.94
CA ASN A 108 -1.38 5.52 9.15
C ASN A 108 -0.73 6.19 7.93
N ILE A 109 -1.26 5.92 6.73
CA ILE A 109 -0.73 6.47 5.46
C ILE A 109 -0.71 8.02 5.45
N ILE A 110 -1.62 8.65 6.18
CA ILE A 110 -1.77 10.11 6.29
C ILE A 110 -0.49 10.78 6.86
N ALA A 111 0.18 10.14 7.82
CA ALA A 111 1.37 10.72 8.48
C ALA A 111 2.62 10.72 7.59
N SER A 112 2.63 9.98 6.48
CA SER A 112 3.74 10.01 5.50
C SER A 112 3.64 11.17 4.52
N TYR A 113 2.43 11.60 4.14
CA TYR A 113 2.24 12.72 3.21
C TYR A 113 2.59 14.07 3.84
N LEU A 114 2.23 14.25 5.12
CA LEU A 114 2.61 15.44 5.90
C LEU A 114 4.11 15.55 6.15
N ARG A 115 4.86 14.43 6.08
CA ARG A 115 6.33 14.45 6.13
C ARG A 115 6.98 14.84 4.79
N GLY A 116 6.31 14.61 3.66
CA GLY A 116 6.78 14.98 2.33
C GLY A 116 6.39 16.40 1.89
N SER A 117 5.43 17.01 2.58
CA SER A 117 4.87 18.34 2.26
C SER A 117 5.25 19.33 3.36
N ASP A 118 6.37 20.04 3.18
CA ASP A 118 6.80 21.22 3.95
C ASP A 118 6.66 21.16 5.50
N GLN A 119 7.79 20.98 6.18
CA GLN A 119 7.91 20.96 7.65
C GLN A 119 7.33 22.20 8.36
N ARG A 120 7.00 23.29 7.66
CA ARG A 120 6.35 24.48 8.25
C ARG A 120 4.91 24.25 8.68
N LEU A 121 4.18 23.31 8.06
CA LEU A 121 2.77 23.04 8.40
C LEU A 121 2.60 22.15 9.64
N LEU A 122 3.63 21.39 10.04
CA LEU A 122 3.62 20.57 11.24
C LEU A 122 3.43 21.40 12.52
N HIS A 123 4.02 22.59 12.58
CA HIS A 123 3.83 23.50 13.71
C HIS A 123 2.42 24.13 13.74
N CYS A 124 1.75 24.22 12.60
CA CYS A 124 0.41 24.80 12.49
C CYS A 124 -0.68 23.75 12.81
N PHE A 125 -0.51 22.50 12.38
CA PHE A 125 -1.49 21.44 12.63
C PHE A 125 -1.43 20.87 14.05
N MET A 126 -0.26 20.80 14.70
CA MET A 126 -0.20 20.42 16.11
C MET A 126 -0.76 21.50 17.05
N GLY A 127 -0.72 22.78 16.64
CA GLY A 127 -1.40 23.86 17.37
C GLY A 127 -2.92 23.78 17.26
N PHE A 128 -3.45 23.55 16.05
CA PHE A 128 -4.90 23.53 15.81
C PHE A 128 -5.64 22.37 16.51
N ALA A 129 -4.97 21.25 16.78
CA ALA A 129 -5.56 20.12 17.50
C ALA A 129 -5.68 20.35 19.02
N MET A 130 -4.92 21.29 19.60
CA MET A 130 -5.01 21.64 21.02
C MET A 130 -5.98 22.80 21.30
N ASP A 131 -6.24 23.67 20.32
CA ASP A 131 -7.14 24.83 20.47
C ASP A 131 -8.65 24.50 20.30
N VAL A 132 -9.00 23.25 19.97
CA VAL A 132 -10.42 22.80 19.87
C VAL A 132 -10.87 22.06 21.14
N LEU A 133 -10.00 21.96 22.15
CA LEU A 133 -10.27 21.28 23.43
C LEU A 133 -10.33 22.23 24.64
N HIS A 134 -10.51 23.53 24.43
CA HIS A 134 -10.92 24.49 25.46
C HIS A 134 -12.05 25.39 24.98
#